data_AF-A0A7C1R3T4-F1
#
_entry.id   AF-A0A7C1R3T4-F1
#
_cell.length_a   1.000
_cell.length_b   1.000
_cell.length_c   1.000
_cell.angle_alpha   90.00
_cell.angle_beta   90.00
_cell.angle_gamma   90.00
#
_symmetry.space_group_name_H-M   'P 1'
#
loop_
_entity.id
_entity.type
_entity.pdbx_description
1 polymer ?
#
loop_
_entity_poly.entity_id
_entity_poly.type
_entity_poly.pdbx_seq_one_letter_code
_entity_poly.pdbx_strand_id
1 'polypeptide(L)' 'YTRIVKIGPRAGDGAEMAILELVGSEFEKKVKKKKEKGKAKPKAK' A
#
# COMPACT_ATOMS: atom_id res chain seq x y z
N TYR A 1 -8.34 17.15 -11.36
CA TYR A 1 -7.11 16.34 -11.47
C TYR A 1 -7.30 14.88 -11.10
N THR A 2 -8.50 14.43 -10.70
CA THR A 2 -8.76 13.04 -10.33
C THR A 2 -9.74 12.39 -11.29
N ARG A 3 -9.70 11.06 -11.41
CA ARG A 3 -10.66 10.24 -12.14
C ARG A 3 -11.33 9.28 -11.16
N ILE A 4 -12.65 9.12 -11.27
CA ILE A 4 -13.43 8.18 -10.46
C ILE A 4 -13.95 7.07 -11.38
N VAL A 5 -13.69 5.82 -11.02
CA VAL A 5 -14.14 4.63 -11.77
C VAL A 5 -14.97 3.74 -10.85
N LYS A 6 -16.23 3.49 -11.22
CA LYS A 6 -17.12 2.58 -10.48
C LYS A 6 -16.75 1.14 -10.77
N ILE A 7 -16.64 0.30 -9.73
CA ILE A 7 -16.19 -1.11 -9.85
C ILE A 7 -17.22 -2.12 -9.34
N GLY A 8 -18.40 -1.66 -8.95
CA GLY A 8 -19.51 -2.51 -8.51
C GLY A 8 -19.57 -2.71 -7.00
N PRO A 9 -20.49 -3.58 -6.53
CA PRO A 9 -20.75 -3.79 -5.12
C PRO A 9 -19.65 -4.63 -4.44
N ARG A 10 -19.38 -4.34 -3.18
CA ARG A 10 -18.44 -5.07 -2.32
C ARG A 10 -19.01 -6.42 -1.90
N ALA A 11 -18.17 -7.45 -1.91
CA ALA A 11 -18.54 -8.77 -1.41
C ALA A 11 -18.79 -8.72 0.12
N GLY A 12 -19.94 -9.22 0.56
CA GLY A 12 -20.35 -9.28 1.96
C GLY A 12 -21.53 -8.36 2.26
N ASP A 13 -21.39 -7.06 2.03
CA ASP A 13 -22.41 -6.06 2.36
C ASP A 13 -23.04 -5.38 1.14
N GLY A 14 -22.56 -5.68 -0.08
CA GLY A 14 -23.15 -5.19 -1.31
C GLY A 14 -22.97 -3.69 -1.54
N ALA A 15 -22.15 -3.00 -0.74
CA ALA A 15 -21.98 -1.55 -0.83
C ALA A 15 -21.28 -1.16 -2.15
N GLU A 16 -21.77 -0.13 -2.84
CA GLU A 16 -21.14 0.35 -4.07
C GLU A 16 -19.72 0.87 -3.81
N MET A 17 -18.78 0.49 -4.66
CA MET A 17 -17.41 0.98 -4.60
C MET A 17 -16.98 1.70 -5.87
N ALA A 18 -16.01 2.60 -5.70
CA ALA A 18 -15.31 3.29 -6.77
C ALA A 18 -13.83 3.47 -6.42
N ILE A 19 -12.99 3.49 -7.45
CA ILE A 19 -11.57 3.81 -7.36
C ILE A 19 -11.39 5.29 -7.69
N LEU A 20 -10.56 5.98 -6.89
CA LEU A 20 -10.20 7.36 -7.11
C LEU A 20 -8.72 7.45 -7.50
N GLU A 21 -8.48 7.82 -8.75
CA GLU A 21 -7.16 7.95 -9.35
C GLU A 21 -6.76 9.43 -9.41
N LEU A 22 -5.48 9.72 -9.21
CA LEU A 22 -4.90 11.05 -9.44
C LEU A 22 -4.26 11.06 -10.84
N VAL A 23 -4.80 11.88 -11.74
CA VAL A 23 -4.34 12.00 -13.12
C VAL A 23 -3.10 12.89 -13.16
N GLY A 24 -2.00 12.36 -13.69
CA GLY A 24 -0.74 13.11 -13.85
C GLY A 24 0.27 12.97 -12.70
N SER A 25 -0.03 12.16 -11.67
CA SER A 25 0.94 11.79 -10.64
C SER A 25 1.23 10.29 -10.71
N GLU A 26 2.45 9.92 -11.09
CA GLU A 26 2.89 8.53 -11.02
C GLU A 26 3.14 8.13 -9.57
N PHE A 27 2.65 6.95 -9.19
CA PHE A 27 2.80 6.47 -7.82
C PHE A 27 4.24 6.01 -7.57
N GLU A 28 5.06 6.88 -6.98
CA GLU A 28 6.38 6.49 -6.47
C GLU A 28 6.23 5.62 -5.22
N LYS A 29 6.47 4.31 -5.37
CA LYS A 29 6.55 3.39 -4.24
C LYS A 29 7.68 3.83 -3.30
N LYS A 30 7.32 4.39 -2.14
CA LYS A 30 8.28 4.59 -1.04
C LYS A 30 8.78 3.22 -0.56
N VAL A 31 9.95 2.82 -1.03
CA VAL A 31 10.65 1.63 -0.55
C VAL A 31 10.98 1.84 0.92
N LYS A 32 10.31 1.10 1.81
CA LYS A 32 10.70 1.04 3.23
C LYS A 32 12.10 0.44 3.29
N LYS A 33 13.13 1.27 3.53
CA LYS A 33 14.48 0.80 3.87
C LYS A 33 14.37 -0.11 5.09
N LYS A 34 14.66 -1.42 4.92
CA LYS A 34 14.89 -2.35 6.03
C LYS A 34 16.07 -1.80 6.84
N LYS A 35 15.82 -1.37 8.08
CA LYS A 35 16.89 -1.19 9.07
C LYS A 35 17.47 -2.58 9.34
N GLU A 36 18.72 -2.81 8.95
CA GLU A 36 19.51 -3.95 9.42
C GLU A 36 19.50 -3.94 10.95
N LYS A 37 18.83 -4.93 11.56
CA LYS A 37 18.99 -5.22 12.99
C LYS A 37 20.41 -5.76 13.17
N GLY A 38 21.23 -4.95 13.83
CA GLY A 38 22.62 -5.23 14.10
C GLY A 38 22.87 -6.60 14.73
N LYS A 39 23.99 -7.18 14.31
CA LYS A 39 24.69 -8.35 14.84
C LYS A 39 24.54 -8.47 16.37
N ALA A 40 23.71 -9.40 16.83
CA ALA A 40 23.81 -9.93 18.18
C ALA A 40 25.03 -10.87 18.23
N LYS A 41 26.07 -10.44 18.95
CA LYS A 41 27.27 -11.25 19.22
C LYS A 41 26.88 -12.53 19.99
N PRO A 42 27.53 -13.68 19.74
CA PRO A 42 27.20 -14.94 20.41
C PRO A 42 27.62 -14.85 21.89
N LYS A 43 26.76 -15.28 22.81
CA LYS A 43 27.17 -15.60 24.19
C LYS A 43 27.38 -17.10 24.29
N ALA A 44 28.64 -17.49 24.35
CA ALA A 44 29.09 -18.73 24.97
C ALA A 44 29.51 -18.41 26.41
N LYS A 45 28.88 -19.06 27.40
CA LYS A 45 29.49 -19.55 28.65
C LYS A 45 28.48 -20.42 29.38
#